data_AF-A0A3P3XMC5-F1
#
_entry.id   AF-A0A3P3XMC5-F1
#
_cell.length_a   1.000
_cell.length_b   1.000
_cell.length_c   1.000
_cell.angle_alpha   90.00
_cell.angle_beta   90.00
_cell.angle_gamma   90.00
#
_symmetry.space_group_name_H-M   'P 1'
#
loop_
_entity.id
_entity.type
_entity.pdbx_description
1 polymer ?
#
loop_
_entity_poly.entity_id
_entity_poly.type
_entity_poly.pdbx_seq_one_letter_code
_entity_poly.pdbx_strand_id
1 'polypeptide(L)'
;MGKFIENETIGACIGGDEFILIVPLANRGKIADIAAGISGELAKYEDPAIPAEKRLSMAIGYGTAYSVKEDFFKAYEDAEKMMRYVKLLDKNSDSRSIMKTHPEIGYRIAMSWSNFEELAPYIPLAP
;
A
#
# COMPACT_ATOMS: atom_id res chain seq x y z
N MET A 1 -8.24 -14.82 -0.67
CA MET A 1 -6.87 -14.28 -0.49
C MET A 1 -7.04 -13.14 0.50
N GLY A 2 -6.50 -13.20 1.71
CA GLY A 2 -6.81 -12.19 2.73
C GLY A 2 -6.60 -12.69 4.16
N LYS A 3 -5.34 -12.71 4.59
CA LYS A 3 -4.96 -13.22 5.91
C LYS A 3 -3.92 -12.35 6.64
N PHE A 4 -3.71 -11.11 6.19
CA PHE A 4 -2.67 -10.23 6.73
C PHE A 4 -3.22 -9.08 7.59
N ILE A 5 -4.53 -8.86 7.57
CA ILE A 5 -5.18 -7.72 8.21
C ILE A 5 -6.12 -8.25 9.30
N GLU A 6 -5.73 -8.06 10.55
CA GLU A 6 -6.54 -8.44 11.72
C GLU A 6 -7.65 -7.40 12.01
N ASN A 7 -8.60 -7.79 12.86
CA ASN A 7 -9.94 -7.20 13.12
C ASN A 7 -10.02 -5.72 13.58
N GLU A 8 -8.94 -4.94 13.54
CA GLU A 8 -8.93 -3.53 13.96
C GLU A 8 -8.08 -2.61 13.05
N THR A 9 -7.58 -3.13 11.92
CA THR A 9 -6.84 -2.30 10.96
C THR A 9 -7.76 -1.27 10.32
N ILE A 10 -7.33 0.00 10.32
CA ILE A 10 -8.04 1.08 9.67
C ILE A 10 -7.36 1.38 8.34
N GLY A 11 -8.14 1.34 7.27
CA GLY A 11 -7.71 1.72 5.93
C GLY A 11 -8.24 3.07 5.51
N ALA A 12 -7.43 3.87 4.82
CA ALA A 12 -7.88 5.11 4.20
C ALA A 12 -7.22 5.35 2.84
N CYS A 13 -8.00 5.82 1.87
CA CYS A 13 -7.46 6.47 0.67
C CYS A 13 -7.21 7.95 1.00
N ILE A 14 -5.96 8.40 0.89
CA ILE A 14 -5.58 9.78 1.23
C ILE A 14 -5.48 10.69 0.00
N GLY A 15 -5.55 10.11 -1.20
CA GLY A 15 -5.65 10.85 -2.46
C GLY A 15 -5.14 10.04 -3.64
N GLY A 16 -5.84 10.10 -4.77
CA GLY A 16 -5.42 9.46 -6.02
C GLY A 16 -5.19 7.95 -5.88
N ASP A 17 -3.92 7.57 -5.85
CA ASP A 17 -3.41 6.19 -5.73
C ASP A 17 -2.67 5.92 -4.40
N GLU A 18 -2.84 6.79 -3.40
CA GLU A 18 -2.19 6.69 -2.08
C GLU A 18 -3.13 6.17 -0.99
N PHE A 19 -2.64 5.18 -0.25
CA PHE A 19 -3.38 4.49 0.80
C PHE A 19 -2.57 4.45 2.10
N ILE A 20 -3.26 4.62 3.23
CA ILE A 20 -2.72 4.41 4.57
C ILE A 20 -3.40 3.19 5.19
N LEU A 21 -2.59 2.34 5.81
CA LEU A 21 -3.03 1.30 6.75
C LEU A 21 -2.54 1.66 8.14
N ILE A 22 -3.48 1.83 9.08
CA ILE A 22 -3.18 1.94 10.50
C ILE A 22 -3.49 0.59 11.14
N VAL A 23 -2.46 -0.09 11.66
CA VAL A 23 -2.60 -1.39 12.30
C VAL A 23 -2.36 -1.24 13.80
N PRO A 24 -3.42 -1.15 14.63
CA PRO A 24 -3.27 -1.05 16.07
C PRO A 24 -2.54 -2.26 16.65
N LEU A 25 -1.88 -2.06 17.80
CA LEU A 25 -1.24 -3.12 18.59
C LEU A 25 -0.21 -3.95 17.79
N ALA A 26 0.41 -3.35 16.77
CA ALA A 26 1.45 -3.97 15.97
C ALA A 26 2.82 -3.33 16.26
N ASN A 27 3.82 -4.18 16.42
CA ASN A 27 5.21 -3.74 16.49
C ASN A 27 5.84 -3.71 15.09
N ARG A 28 7.06 -3.18 15.00
CA ARG A 28 7.78 -3.05 13.72
C ARG A 28 7.98 -4.38 12.98
N GLY A 29 8.16 -5.49 13.70
CA GLY A 29 8.30 -6.82 13.08
C GLY A 29 7.00 -7.24 12.38
N LYS A 30 5.87 -7.17 13.09
CA LYS A 30 4.55 -7.48 12.54
C LYS A 30 4.21 -6.60 11.33
N ILE A 31 4.50 -5.29 11.40
CA ILE A 31 4.29 -4.37 10.27
C ILE A 31 5.19 -4.73 9.07
N ALA A 32 6.45 -5.11 9.31
CA ALA A 32 7.34 -5.53 8.24
C ALA A 32 6.84 -6.81 7.56
N ASP A 33 6.34 -7.78 8.32
CA ASP A 33 5.75 -9.02 7.78
C ASP A 33 4.49 -8.73 6.94
N ILE A 34 3.63 -7.82 7.40
CA ILE A 34 2.45 -7.36 6.65
C ILE A 34 2.88 -6.68 5.34
N ALA A 35 3.84 -5.74 5.42
CA ALA A 35 4.35 -5.03 4.24
C ALA A 35 4.96 -6.00 3.22
N ALA A 36 5.77 -6.97 3.68
CA ALA A 36 6.34 -8.00 2.84
C ALA A 36 5.27 -8.90 2.21
N GLY A 37 4.22 -9.27 2.97
CA GLY A 37 3.08 -10.03 2.46
C GLY A 37 2.33 -9.30 1.36
N ILE A 38 2.04 -8.01 1.56
CA ILE A 38 1.38 -7.16 0.54
C ILE A 38 2.28 -7.07 -0.70
N SER A 39 3.57 -6.74 -0.55
CA SER A 39 4.50 -6.67 -1.68
C SER A 39 4.58 -7.99 -2.45
N GLY A 40 4.64 -9.13 -1.75
CA GLY A 40 4.68 -10.45 -2.39
C GLY A 40 3.42 -10.80 -3.18
N GLU A 41 2.25 -10.38 -2.71
CA GLU A 41 1.00 -10.52 -3.46
C GLU A 41 0.96 -9.59 -4.67
N LEU A 42 1.45 -8.36 -4.54
CA LEU A 42 1.50 -7.39 -5.63
C LEU A 42 2.50 -7.76 -6.72
N ALA A 43 3.60 -8.44 -6.38
CA ALA A 43 4.59 -8.92 -7.33
C ALA A 43 3.99 -9.84 -8.43
N LYS A 44 2.89 -10.53 -8.13
CA LYS A 44 2.15 -11.34 -9.12
C LYS A 44 1.59 -10.49 -10.26
N TYR A 45 1.38 -9.21 -10.04
CA TYR A 45 0.88 -8.26 -11.03
C TYR A 45 2.01 -7.45 -11.69
N GLU A 46 3.27 -7.73 -11.37
CA GLU A 46 4.45 -7.11 -11.99
C GLU A 46 5.03 -7.96 -13.13
N ASP A 47 4.54 -9.20 -13.30
CA ASP A 47 5.02 -10.15 -14.30
C ASP A 47 4.95 -9.56 -15.73
N PRO A 48 6.06 -9.54 -16.49
CA PRO A 48 6.07 -9.12 -17.90
C PRO A 48 5.11 -9.89 -18.81
N ALA A 49 4.72 -11.12 -18.43
CA ALA A 49 3.73 -11.92 -19.14
C ALA A 49 2.29 -11.38 -18.99
N ILE A 50 2.05 -10.49 -18.04
CA ILE A 50 0.75 -9.82 -17.86
C ILE A 50 0.67 -8.59 -18.79
N PRO A 51 -0.46 -8.38 -19.48
CA PRO A 51 -0.67 -7.19 -20.32
C PRO A 51 -0.39 -5.89 -19.55
N ALA A 52 0.25 -4.93 -20.20
CA ALA A 52 0.78 -3.73 -19.55
C ALA A 52 -0.26 -2.93 -18.77
N GLU A 53 -1.49 -2.87 -19.28
CA GLU A 53 -2.65 -2.22 -18.68
C GLU A 53 -3.18 -2.92 -17.43
N LYS A 54 -2.81 -4.18 -17.21
CA LYS A 54 -3.17 -4.96 -16.01
C LYS A 54 -2.05 -5.03 -14.99
N ARG A 55 -0.82 -4.63 -15.37
CA ARG A 55 0.32 -4.61 -14.47
C ARG A 55 0.15 -3.55 -13.41
N LEU A 56 0.58 -3.86 -12.21
CA LEU A 56 0.52 -2.99 -11.05
C LEU A 56 1.89 -2.94 -10.39
N SER A 57 2.30 -1.78 -9.90
CA SER A 57 3.44 -1.63 -9.00
C SER A 57 3.08 -0.63 -7.91
N MET A 58 3.45 -0.93 -6.68
CA MET A 58 3.18 -0.07 -5.53
C MET A 58 4.41 0.00 -4.63
N ALA A 59 4.85 1.22 -4.32
CA ALA A 59 5.85 1.42 -3.30
C ALA A 59 5.19 1.40 -1.93
N ILE A 60 5.74 0.62 -1.01
CA ILE A 60 5.24 0.49 0.36
C ILE A 60 6.29 1.05 1.32
N GLY A 61 5.85 1.89 2.25
CA GLY A 61 6.62 2.35 3.38
C GLY A 61 5.81 2.20 4.66
N TYR A 62 6.49 2.11 5.80
CA TYR A 62 5.83 1.95 7.08
C TYR A 62 6.60 2.62 8.22
N GLY A 63 5.87 2.97 9.27
CA GLY A 63 6.39 3.48 10.53
C GLY A 63 5.59 2.90 11.70
N THR A 64 6.14 3.01 12.90
CA THR A 64 5.48 2.51 14.13
C THR A 64 5.57 3.54 15.22
N ALA A 65 4.44 3.79 15.89
CA ALA A 65 4.39 4.57 17.13
C ALA A 65 4.11 3.63 18.31
N TYR A 66 4.88 3.78 19.39
CA TYR A 66 4.84 2.93 20.59
C TYR A 66 4.18 3.62 21.78
N SER A 67 3.84 4.91 21.68
CA SER A 67 3.10 5.60 22.74
C SER A 67 2.26 6.76 22.20
N VAL A 68 1.26 7.16 22.98
CA VAL A 68 0.43 8.36 22.70
C VAL A 68 1.26 9.65 22.74
N LYS A 69 2.43 9.62 23.38
CA LYS A 69 3.39 10.75 23.42
C LYS A 69 4.32 10.78 22.22
N GLU A 70 4.51 9.63 21.56
CA GLU A 70 5.20 9.62 20.28
C GLU A 70 4.28 10.27 19.26
N ASP A 71 4.85 11.17 18.49
CA ASP A 71 4.10 11.90 17.49
C ASP A 71 3.66 10.90 16.41
N PHE A 72 2.35 10.66 16.30
CA PHE A 72 1.76 9.88 15.23
C PHE A 72 2.26 10.38 13.85
N PHE A 73 2.45 11.70 13.71
CA PHE A 73 2.99 12.29 12.50
C PHE A 73 4.42 11.85 12.21
N LYS A 74 5.23 11.52 13.22
CA LYS A 74 6.57 10.97 13.01
C LYS A 74 6.52 9.57 12.39
N ALA A 75 5.61 8.71 12.85
CA ALA A 75 5.43 7.39 12.24
C ALA A 75 4.94 7.49 10.79
N TYR A 76 4.06 8.47 10.52
CA TYR A 76 3.63 8.79 9.16
C TYR A 76 4.80 9.30 8.30
N GLU A 77 5.59 10.25 8.79
CA GLU A 77 6.77 10.76 8.09
C GLU A 77 7.79 9.65 7.78
N ASP A 78 8.02 8.73 8.72
CA ASP A 78 8.94 7.60 8.53
C ASP A 78 8.42 6.68 7.42
N ALA A 79 7.11 6.41 7.39
CA ALA A 79 6.47 5.65 6.32
C ALA A 79 6.62 6.33 4.96
N GLU A 80 6.38 7.65 4.89
CA GLU A 80 6.51 8.44 3.67
C GLU A 80 7.95 8.49 3.16
N LYS A 81 8.92 8.73 4.06
CA LYS A 81 10.37 8.73 3.74
C LYS A 81 10.79 7.37 3.18
N MET A 82 10.34 6.28 3.79
CA MET A 82 10.63 4.93 3.30
C MET A 82 10.01 4.68 1.93
N MET A 83 8.74 5.05 1.71
CA MET A 83 8.08 4.92 0.42
C MET A 83 8.83 5.68 -0.67
N ARG A 84 9.28 6.92 -0.37
CA ARG A 84 10.07 7.73 -1.29
C ARG A 84 11.39 7.07 -1.65
N TYR A 85 12.06 6.46 -0.67
CA TYR A 85 13.30 5.72 -0.90
C TYR A 85 13.07 4.52 -1.82
N VAL A 86 12.01 3.73 -1.60
CA VAL A 86 11.61 2.63 -2.50
C VAL A 86 11.36 3.13 -3.92
N LYS A 87 10.56 4.20 -4.09
CA LYS A 87 10.29 4.82 -5.40
C LYS A 87 11.59 5.27 -6.11
N LEU A 88 12.61 5.70 -5.37
CA LEU A 88 13.90 6.10 -5.96
C LEU A 88 14.72 4.88 -6.40
N LEU A 89 14.73 3.81 -5.62
CA LEU A 89 15.39 2.55 -5.99
C LEU A 89 14.75 1.96 -7.25
N ASP A 90 13.43 1.95 -7.33
CA ASP A 90 12.69 1.45 -8.50
C ASP A 90 12.98 2.28 -9.76
N LYS A 91 13.11 3.61 -9.63
CA LYS A 91 13.44 4.52 -10.75
C LYS A 91 14.86 4.36 -11.28
N ASN A 92 15.79 3.90 -10.45
CA ASN A 92 17.19 3.66 -10.84
C ASN A 92 17.40 2.25 -11.44
N SER A 93 16.38 1.38 -11.39
CA SER A 93 16.31 0.20 -12.25
C SER A 93 15.64 0.59 -13.58
N ASP A 94 16.31 0.37 -14.70
CA ASP A 94 15.97 0.82 -16.07
C ASP A 94 14.62 0.30 -16.67
N SER A 95 13.60 0.04 -15.86
CA SER A 95 12.37 -0.64 -16.31
C SER A 95 11.10 -0.08 -15.68
N ARG A 96 10.66 1.13 -16.10
CA ARG A 96 9.22 1.43 -16.24
C ARG A 96 8.96 2.76 -16.96
N SER A 97 8.61 2.66 -18.23
CA SER A 97 7.72 3.62 -18.89
C SER A 97 6.28 3.17 -18.68
N ILE A 98 5.40 4.12 -18.38
CA ILE A 98 3.94 3.99 -18.17
C ILE A 98 3.53 3.59 -16.73
N MET A 99 3.58 4.55 -15.81
CA MET A 99 2.63 4.58 -14.69
C MET A 99 1.43 5.42 -15.13
N LYS A 100 0.30 4.77 -15.42
CA LYS A 100 -0.99 5.48 -15.41
C LYS A 100 -1.52 5.43 -13.98
N THR A 101 -1.66 6.60 -13.37
CA THR A 101 -2.41 6.81 -12.13
C THR A 101 -3.84 6.38 -12.41
N HIS A 102 -4.26 5.22 -11.90
CA HIS A 102 -5.62 4.73 -12.09
C HIS A 102 -6.28 4.50 -10.73
N PRO A 103 -7.35 5.24 -10.41
CA PRO A 103 -8.17 4.96 -9.24
C PRO A 103 -8.71 3.52 -9.18
N GLU A 104 -8.79 2.84 -10.34
CA GLU A 104 -9.07 1.40 -10.43
C GLU A 104 -8.03 0.53 -9.70
N ILE A 105 -6.78 0.98 -9.57
CA ILE A 105 -5.76 0.28 -8.77
C ILE A 105 -6.18 0.28 -7.30
N GLY A 106 -6.61 1.44 -6.79
CA GLY A 106 -7.14 1.57 -5.45
C GLY A 106 -8.34 0.68 -5.21
N TYR A 107 -9.29 0.71 -6.14
CA TYR A 107 -10.47 -0.14 -6.11
C TYR A 107 -10.10 -1.63 -6.13
N ARG A 108 -9.19 -2.06 -7.00
CA ARG A 108 -8.73 -3.46 -7.07
C ARG A 108 -8.00 -3.92 -5.81
N ILE A 109 -7.24 -3.04 -5.17
CA ILE A 109 -6.56 -3.35 -3.90
C ILE A 109 -7.58 -3.52 -2.79
N ALA A 110 -8.54 -2.58 -2.66
CA ALA A 110 -9.62 -2.66 -1.68
C ALA A 110 -10.49 -3.92 -1.87
N MET A 111 -10.78 -4.29 -3.12
CA MET A 111 -11.51 -5.53 -3.44
C MET A 111 -10.69 -6.80 -3.23
N SER A 112 -9.36 -6.72 -3.14
CA SER A 112 -8.49 -7.90 -2.92
C SER A 112 -8.27 -8.23 -1.44
N TRP A 113 -8.60 -7.28 -0.55
CA TRP A 113 -8.48 -7.44 0.89
C TRP A 113 -9.87 -7.69 1.48
N SER A 114 -10.06 -8.87 2.10
CA SER A 114 -11.37 -9.32 2.63
C SER A 114 -12.08 -8.35 3.58
N ASN A 115 -11.35 -7.36 4.12
CA ASN A 115 -11.84 -6.39 5.11
C ASN A 115 -11.98 -4.97 4.52
N PHE A 116 -11.70 -4.78 3.23
CA PHE A 116 -11.70 -3.49 2.54
C PHE A 116 -12.78 -3.37 1.46
N GLU A 117 -13.59 -4.42 1.24
CA GLU A 117 -14.78 -4.34 0.37
C GLU A 117 -15.68 -3.17 0.76
N GLU A 118 -15.83 -2.89 2.06
CA GLU A 118 -16.64 -1.76 2.56
C GLU A 118 -16.05 -0.39 2.21
N LEU A 119 -14.74 -0.30 1.94
CA LEU A 119 -14.07 0.94 1.55
C LEU A 119 -14.06 1.15 0.03
N ALA A 120 -14.28 0.10 -0.76
CA ALA A 120 -14.29 0.16 -2.22
C ALA A 120 -15.27 1.22 -2.80
N PRO A 121 -16.49 1.44 -2.25
CA PRO A 121 -17.40 2.49 -2.70
C PRO A 121 -16.91 3.92 -2.45
N TYR A 122 -15.97 4.12 -1.52
CA TYR A 122 -15.45 5.43 -1.12
C TYR A 122 -14.15 5.79 -1.84
N ILE A 123 -13.60 4.89 -2.66
CA ILE A 123 -12.47 5.20 -3.53
C ILE A 123 -13.02 5.98 -4.72
N PRO A 124 -12.60 7.24 -4.93
CA PRO A 124 -13.12 8.04 -6.02
C PRO A 124 -12.69 7.42 -7.35
N LEU A 125 -13.61 6.68 -7.99
CA LEU A 125 -13.44 6.24 -9.37
C LEU A 125 -13.35 7.51 -10.22
N ALA A 126 -12.27 7.66 -10.99
CA ALA A 126 -12.21 8.75 -11.97
C ALA A 126 -13.41 8.59 -12.93
N PRO A 127 -14.05 9.71 -13.35
CA PRO A 127 -15.11 9.67 -14.34
C PRO A 127 -14.64 9.12 -15.69
#